data_AF-A0A351L8J7-F1
#
_entry.id   AF-A0A351L8J7-F1
#
_cell.length_a   1.000
_cell.length_b   1.000
_cell.length_c   1.000
_cell.angle_alpha   90.00
_cell.angle_beta   90.00
_cell.angle_gamma   90.00
#
_symmetry.space_group_name_H-M   'P 1'
#
loop_
_entity.id
_entity.type
_entity.pdbx_description
1 polymer ?
#
loop_
_entity_poly.entity_id
_entity_poly.type
_entity_poly.pdbx_seq_one_letter_code
_entity_poly.pdbx_strand_id
1 'polypeptide(L)'
;MDFFERVYAINLPSRKDRHRMIVQELKKAGMPPKPNKVEIFPAIRPNDAGDFPSIGARGCFESHLTILKQAQADRLTNVLIVEDDLKISEQFRSEQAVLLDRLCRTDWDFVYFGHIEPVAKTGGVTLEPFSGPLRTTHFYAVNGKILDRLVWFLEEVKRRPPGHPDGGPMHIDGAYSTLRSQNPDIVTLIASPNLGSQQSSRSDIASNAWFDRLPVFMEMASLARTGKQLLTAGSFR
;
A
#
# COMPACT_ATOMS: atom_id res chain seq x y z
N MET A 1 -6.06 18.89 -5.92
CA MET A 1 -6.55 17.97 -4.87
C MET A 1 -5.81 18.33 -3.59
N ASP A 2 -6.32 19.31 -2.85
CA ASP A 2 -5.56 19.90 -1.72
C ASP A 2 -5.64 19.06 -0.45
N PHE A 3 -6.60 18.14 -0.39
CA PHE A 3 -6.82 17.21 0.72
C PHE A 3 -5.60 16.35 1.06
N PHE A 4 -4.87 15.87 0.04
CA PHE A 4 -3.57 15.24 0.23
C PHE A 4 -2.51 16.33 0.20
N GLU A 5 -1.78 16.50 1.31
CA GLU A 5 -0.74 17.50 1.39
C GLU A 5 0.40 17.16 0.41
N ARG A 6 0.69 15.87 0.26
CA ARG A 6 1.62 15.36 -0.74
C ARG A 6 1.14 14.07 -1.40
N VAL A 7 1.48 13.94 -2.67
CA VAL A 7 1.35 12.72 -3.46
C VAL A 7 2.76 12.26 -3.82
N TYR A 8 3.11 11.01 -3.52
CA TYR A 8 4.35 10.38 -3.93
C TYR A 8 4.06 9.30 -4.95
N ALA A 9 4.70 9.37 -6.11
CA ALA A 9 4.69 8.31 -7.11
C ALA A 9 6.04 7.61 -7.14
N ILE A 10 6.07 6.36 -6.70
CA ILE A 10 7.28 5.54 -6.63
C ILE A 10 7.61 5.06 -8.04
N ASN A 11 8.77 5.47 -8.56
CA ASN A 11 9.26 5.00 -9.85
C ASN A 11 10.75 4.68 -9.78
N LEU A 12 11.14 3.53 -10.31
CA LEU A 12 12.56 3.22 -10.45
C LEU A 12 13.17 4.13 -11.55
N PRO A 13 14.23 4.91 -11.29
CA PRO A 13 14.74 5.90 -12.25
C PRO A 13 15.14 5.33 -13.61
N SER A 14 15.51 4.06 -13.69
CA SER A 14 15.82 3.36 -14.95
C SER A 14 14.57 3.04 -15.79
N ARG A 15 13.38 2.96 -15.18
CA ARG A 15 12.09 2.65 -15.83
C ARG A 15 11.44 3.89 -16.43
N LYS A 16 12.06 4.44 -17.49
CA LYS A 16 11.57 5.62 -18.22
C LYS A 16 10.23 5.39 -18.94
N ASP A 17 9.90 4.15 -19.24
CA ASP A 17 8.60 3.73 -19.75
C ASP A 17 7.50 3.94 -18.69
N ARG A 18 7.66 3.33 -17.50
CA ARG A 18 6.70 3.48 -16.39
C ARG A 18 6.62 4.91 -15.87
N HIS A 19 7.75 5.62 -15.81
CA HIS A 19 7.76 7.05 -15.49
C HIS A 19 6.81 7.85 -16.39
N ARG A 20 6.86 7.63 -17.71
CA ARG A 20 5.96 8.33 -18.65
C ARG A 20 4.51 7.95 -18.43
N MET A 21 4.23 6.67 -18.14
CA MET A 21 2.89 6.18 -17.85
C MET A 21 2.30 6.84 -16.60
N ILE A 22 3.00 6.76 -15.46
CA ILE A 22 2.49 7.30 -14.20
C ILE A 22 2.32 8.82 -14.25
N VAL A 23 3.25 9.55 -14.89
CA VAL A 23 3.11 11.01 -15.08
C VAL A 23 1.87 11.35 -15.90
N GLN A 24 1.54 10.55 -16.92
CA GLN A 24 0.32 10.77 -17.70
C GLN A 24 -0.94 10.48 -16.89
N GLU A 25 -0.98 9.40 -16.12
CA GLU A 25 -2.12 9.04 -15.27
C GLU A 25 -2.35 10.11 -14.18
N LEU A 26 -1.29 10.54 -13.51
CA LEU A 26 -1.34 11.63 -12.53
C LEU A 26 -1.88 12.94 -13.14
N LYS A 27 -1.42 13.32 -14.33
CA LYS A 27 -1.95 14.49 -15.05
C LYS A 27 -3.43 14.35 -15.37
N LYS A 28 -3.87 13.18 -15.86
CA LYS A 28 -5.29 12.92 -16.17
C LYS A 28 -6.17 13.01 -14.91
N ALA A 29 -5.63 12.60 -13.76
CA ALA A 29 -6.29 12.69 -12.46
C ALA A 29 -6.21 14.07 -11.79
N GLY A 30 -5.73 15.11 -12.50
CA GLY A 30 -5.63 16.46 -11.94
C GLY A 30 -4.52 16.64 -10.89
N MET A 31 -3.54 15.74 -10.88
CA MET A 31 -2.37 15.74 -9.99
C MET A 31 -1.08 15.86 -10.82
N PRO A 32 -0.85 16.91 -11.64
CA PRO A 32 0.38 17.03 -12.39
C PRO A 32 1.60 17.09 -11.44
N PRO A 33 2.77 16.51 -11.83
CA PRO A 33 3.99 16.62 -11.04
C PRO A 33 4.29 18.08 -10.67
N LYS A 34 4.51 18.33 -9.38
CA LYS A 34 4.70 19.65 -8.80
C LYS A 34 5.59 19.51 -7.54
N PRO A 35 6.71 20.24 -7.44
CA PRO A 35 7.58 20.19 -6.26
C PRO A 35 6.79 20.39 -4.96
N ASN A 36 7.12 19.62 -3.92
CA ASN A 36 6.48 19.66 -2.60
C ASN A 36 4.98 19.32 -2.58
N LYS A 37 4.38 18.88 -3.70
CA LYS A 37 2.94 18.56 -3.80
C LYS A 37 2.67 17.23 -4.49
N VAL A 38 3.26 17.00 -5.66
CA VAL A 38 3.17 15.74 -6.42
C VAL A 38 4.57 15.38 -6.89
N GLU A 39 5.19 14.43 -6.22
CA GLU A 39 6.60 14.08 -6.39
C GLU A 39 6.75 12.70 -7.01
N ILE A 40 7.66 12.60 -7.97
CA ILE A 40 8.13 11.30 -8.44
C ILE A 40 9.28 10.88 -7.52
N PHE A 41 8.99 9.98 -6.61
CA PHE A 41 9.97 9.44 -5.68
C PHE A 41 10.88 8.43 -6.40
N PRO A 42 12.20 8.61 -6.37
CA PRO A 42 13.13 7.66 -6.98
C PRO A 42 13.16 6.38 -6.15
N ALA A 43 12.51 5.32 -6.64
CA ALA A 43 12.44 4.04 -5.96
C ALA A 43 13.86 3.52 -5.65
N ILE A 44 14.01 3.00 -4.44
CA ILE A 44 15.26 2.47 -3.92
C ILE A 44 15.49 1.08 -4.53
N ARG A 45 16.70 0.86 -5.04
CA ARG A 45 17.16 -0.43 -5.51
C ARG A 45 18.41 -0.84 -4.74
N PRO A 46 18.28 -1.71 -3.73
CA PRO A 46 19.40 -2.29 -3.01
C PRO A 46 20.28 -3.15 -3.94
N ASN A 47 21.53 -3.35 -3.54
CA ASN A 47 22.45 -4.24 -4.27
C ASN A 47 22.15 -5.73 -4.01
N ASP A 48 21.53 -6.06 -2.87
CA ASP A 48 21.21 -7.40 -2.41
C ASP A 48 19.86 -7.42 -1.66
N ALA A 49 19.25 -8.61 -1.56
CA ALA A 49 17.97 -8.78 -0.88
C ALA A 49 18.07 -8.66 0.65
N GLY A 50 19.27 -8.82 1.23
CA GLY A 50 19.45 -9.05 2.66
C GLY A 50 18.54 -10.17 3.14
N ASP A 51 17.82 -9.89 4.22
CA ASP A 51 16.86 -10.79 4.86
C ASP A 51 15.46 -10.76 4.22
N PHE A 52 15.23 -9.91 3.21
CA PHE A 52 13.94 -9.82 2.52
C PHE A 52 13.77 -10.93 1.48
N PRO A 53 12.52 -11.25 1.07
CA PRO A 53 12.26 -12.27 0.05
C PRO A 53 12.97 -12.06 -1.30
N SER A 54 13.26 -10.80 -1.67
CA SER A 54 14.00 -10.46 -2.89
C SER A 54 14.55 -9.03 -2.84
N ILE A 55 15.45 -8.70 -3.77
CA ILE A 55 15.94 -7.31 -3.99
C ILE A 55 14.75 -6.36 -4.23
N GLY A 56 13.75 -6.82 -4.98
CA GLY A 56 12.56 -6.02 -5.26
C GLY A 56 11.66 -5.82 -4.05
N ALA A 57 11.46 -6.87 -3.23
CA ALA A 57 10.72 -6.76 -1.98
C ALA A 57 11.38 -5.74 -1.03
N ARG A 58 12.70 -5.82 -0.87
CA ARG A 58 13.48 -4.86 -0.07
C ARG A 58 13.39 -3.45 -0.63
N GLY A 59 13.61 -3.28 -1.94
CA GLY A 59 13.56 -1.97 -2.58
C GLY A 59 12.19 -1.30 -2.49
N CYS A 60 11.12 -2.08 -2.67
CA CYS A 60 9.76 -1.62 -2.46
C CYS A 60 9.55 -1.19 -1.00
N PHE A 61 9.86 -2.07 -0.04
CA PHE A 61 9.73 -1.79 1.39
C PHE A 61 10.49 -0.52 1.81
N GLU A 62 11.76 -0.41 1.43
CA GLU A 62 12.61 0.75 1.76
C GLU A 62 12.10 2.04 1.11
N SER A 63 11.55 1.98 -0.11
CA SER A 63 10.96 3.13 -0.78
C SER A 63 9.74 3.67 -0.02
N HIS A 64 8.79 2.78 0.33
CA HIS A 64 7.62 3.17 1.11
C HIS A 64 8.02 3.70 2.50
N LEU A 65 8.91 3.01 3.22
CA LEU A 65 9.38 3.45 4.53
C LEU A 65 10.05 4.84 4.47
N THR A 66 10.83 5.10 3.42
CA THR A 66 11.48 6.41 3.25
C THR A 66 10.45 7.52 3.02
N ILE A 67 9.44 7.28 2.17
CA ILE A 67 8.33 8.21 1.96
C ILE A 67 7.57 8.48 3.27
N LEU A 68 7.26 7.42 4.03
CA LEU A 68 6.52 7.54 5.29
C LEU A 68 7.32 8.32 6.34
N LYS A 69 8.63 8.13 6.41
CA LYS A 69 9.53 8.92 7.26
C LYS A 69 9.59 10.39 6.84
N GLN A 70 9.63 10.67 5.54
CA GLN A 70 9.58 12.05 5.03
C GLN A 70 8.26 12.71 5.41
N ALA A 71 7.15 12.00 5.20
CA ALA A 71 5.82 12.46 5.60
C ALA A 71 5.72 12.73 7.12
N GLN A 72 6.29 11.84 7.93
CA GLN A 72 6.35 11.99 9.39
C GLN A 72 7.16 13.22 9.80
N ALA A 73 8.37 13.38 9.25
CA ALA A 73 9.26 14.50 9.54
C ALA A 73 8.63 15.85 9.17
N ASP A 74 7.92 15.88 8.03
CA ASP A 74 7.21 17.06 7.54
C ASP A 74 5.85 17.27 8.22
N ARG A 75 5.43 16.35 9.10
CA ARG A 75 4.14 16.35 9.82
C ARG A 75 2.94 16.48 8.87
N LEU A 76 2.96 15.74 7.76
CA LEU A 76 1.88 15.76 6.79
C LEU A 76 0.61 15.11 7.34
N THR A 77 -0.52 15.76 7.12
CA THR A 77 -1.85 15.36 7.59
C THR A 77 -2.42 14.20 6.79
N ASN A 78 -2.30 14.21 5.46
CA ASN A 78 -2.75 13.12 4.60
C ASN A 78 -1.79 12.99 3.43
N VAL A 79 -1.34 11.76 3.16
CA VAL A 79 -0.38 11.47 2.10
C VAL A 79 -0.94 10.41 1.17
N LEU A 80 -0.88 10.67 -0.12
CA LEU A 80 -1.23 9.70 -1.16
C LEU A 80 0.05 9.07 -1.72
N ILE A 81 0.08 7.76 -1.83
CA ILE A 81 1.21 6.99 -2.34
C ILE A 81 0.72 6.11 -3.49
N VAL A 82 1.44 6.20 -4.61
CA VAL A 82 1.15 5.42 -5.83
C VAL A 82 2.40 4.76 -6.37
N GLU A 83 2.24 3.61 -7.01
CA GLU A 83 3.31 2.94 -7.75
C GLU A 83 3.24 3.29 -9.24
N ASP A 84 4.35 3.12 -9.96
CA ASP A 84 4.49 3.56 -11.35
C ASP A 84 3.74 2.71 -12.39
N ASP A 85 3.13 1.60 -11.97
CA ASP A 85 2.23 0.79 -12.77
C ASP A 85 0.74 1.14 -12.60
N LEU A 86 0.42 2.15 -11.79
CA LEU A 86 -0.96 2.54 -11.55
C LEU A 86 -1.66 3.02 -12.82
N LYS A 87 -2.82 2.43 -13.11
CA LYS A 87 -3.91 3.01 -13.92
C LYS A 87 -4.93 3.63 -13.01
N ILE A 88 -5.28 4.89 -13.22
CA ILE A 88 -6.32 5.55 -12.43
C ILE A 88 -7.66 5.39 -13.15
N SER A 89 -8.68 4.92 -12.42
CA SER A 89 -10.05 4.82 -12.94
C SER A 89 -10.60 6.21 -13.26
N GLU A 90 -11.40 6.33 -14.32
CA GLU A 90 -12.13 7.56 -14.61
C GLU A 90 -13.05 7.98 -13.46
N GLN A 91 -13.59 7.00 -12.72
CA GLN A 91 -14.45 7.25 -11.56
C GLN A 91 -13.74 7.97 -10.41
N PHE A 92 -12.42 7.71 -10.22
CA PHE A 92 -11.62 8.45 -9.24
C PHE A 92 -11.66 9.96 -9.53
N ARG A 93 -11.61 10.31 -10.82
CA ARG A 93 -11.64 11.69 -11.29
C ARG A 93 -13.06 12.27 -11.27
N SER A 94 -14.05 11.55 -11.82
CA SER A 94 -15.41 12.07 -11.92
C SER A 94 -16.11 12.20 -10.57
N GLU A 95 -15.76 11.35 -9.59
CA GLU A 95 -16.36 11.35 -8.25
C GLU A 95 -15.41 11.87 -7.16
N GLN A 96 -14.36 12.59 -7.56
CA GLN A 96 -13.34 13.11 -6.64
C GLN A 96 -13.93 13.93 -5.48
N ALA A 97 -14.91 14.78 -5.76
CA ALA A 97 -15.55 15.61 -4.72
C ALA A 97 -16.31 14.75 -3.68
N VAL A 98 -16.99 13.71 -4.13
CA VAL A 98 -17.74 12.78 -3.25
C VAL A 98 -16.76 11.98 -2.39
N LEU A 99 -15.68 11.47 -2.99
CA LEU A 99 -14.60 10.78 -2.28
C LEU A 99 -14.00 11.65 -1.17
N LEU A 100 -13.66 12.90 -1.48
CA LEU A 100 -13.06 13.81 -0.51
C LEU A 100 -14.03 14.19 0.62
N ASP A 101 -15.30 14.46 0.31
CA ASP A 101 -16.31 14.74 1.36
C ASP A 101 -16.45 13.55 2.32
N ARG A 102 -16.44 12.32 1.80
CA ARG A 102 -16.43 11.10 2.64
C ARG A 102 -15.20 11.00 3.51
N LEU A 103 -14.01 11.20 2.94
CA LEU A 103 -12.74 11.15 3.68
C LEU A 103 -12.64 12.22 4.77
N CYS A 104 -13.22 13.41 4.57
CA CYS A 104 -13.27 14.47 5.58
C CYS A 104 -14.18 14.14 6.76
N ARG A 105 -15.19 13.28 6.55
CA ARG A 105 -16.23 12.96 7.56
C ARG A 105 -16.05 11.60 8.22
N THR A 106 -15.12 10.79 7.73
CA THR A 106 -14.88 9.44 8.22
C THR A 106 -13.57 9.43 8.97
N ASP A 107 -13.51 8.74 10.10
CA ASP A 107 -12.23 8.48 10.75
C ASP A 107 -11.51 7.35 9.99
N TRP A 108 -10.25 7.54 9.61
CA TRP A 108 -9.47 6.55 8.86
C TRP A 108 -7.97 6.70 9.10
N ASP A 109 -7.27 5.59 8.95
CA ASP A 109 -5.81 5.49 9.06
C ASP A 109 -5.18 5.14 7.71
N PHE A 110 -5.80 4.18 7.03
CA PHE A 110 -5.47 3.79 5.67
C PHE A 110 -6.70 3.87 4.78
N VAL A 111 -6.52 4.32 3.55
CA VAL A 111 -7.52 4.17 2.49
C VAL A 111 -6.85 3.58 1.26
N TYR A 112 -7.36 2.49 0.74
CA TYR A 112 -6.88 1.88 -0.50
C TYR A 112 -7.84 2.17 -1.64
N PHE A 113 -7.39 2.98 -2.60
CA PHE A 113 -8.16 3.30 -3.79
C PHE A 113 -8.01 2.22 -4.87
N GLY A 114 -6.85 1.57 -4.93
CA GLY A 114 -6.59 0.42 -5.79
C GLY A 114 -6.26 -0.82 -4.98
N HIS A 115 -6.95 -1.92 -5.27
CA HIS A 115 -6.85 -3.20 -4.54
C HIS A 115 -7.41 -4.36 -5.40
N ILE A 116 -7.15 -5.63 -5.08
CA ILE A 116 -7.67 -6.79 -5.85
C ILE A 116 -8.79 -7.56 -5.13
N GLU A 117 -9.14 -7.08 -3.95
CA GLU A 117 -10.11 -7.66 -3.04
C GLU A 117 -11.53 -7.47 -3.59
N PRO A 118 -12.40 -8.48 -3.43
CA PRO A 118 -13.75 -8.41 -3.94
C PRO A 118 -14.54 -7.33 -3.17
N VAL A 119 -15.21 -6.46 -3.91
CA VAL A 119 -16.12 -5.43 -3.39
C VAL A 119 -17.49 -5.58 -4.03
N ALA A 120 -18.52 -5.15 -3.31
CA ALA A 120 -19.88 -5.16 -3.83
C ALA A 120 -19.98 -4.18 -5.02
N LYS A 121 -20.86 -4.47 -5.98
CA LYS A 121 -21.20 -3.48 -7.00
C LYS A 121 -22.08 -2.40 -6.38
N THR A 122 -21.59 -1.18 -6.35
CA THR A 122 -22.30 0.00 -5.88
C THR A 122 -22.73 0.87 -7.07
N GLY A 123 -23.73 1.72 -6.88
CA GLY A 123 -24.18 2.69 -7.90
C GLY A 123 -23.26 3.91 -8.06
N GLY A 124 -22.22 4.02 -7.23
CA GLY A 124 -21.26 5.12 -7.19
C GLY A 124 -20.15 4.82 -6.17
N VAL A 125 -19.21 5.73 -6.01
CA VAL A 125 -18.03 5.49 -5.18
C VAL A 125 -18.35 5.55 -3.68
N THR A 126 -17.97 4.48 -2.99
CA THR A 126 -18.07 4.31 -1.54
C THR A 126 -16.71 3.92 -0.96
N LEU A 127 -16.56 4.11 0.35
CA LEU A 127 -15.41 3.67 1.13
C LEU A 127 -15.92 2.71 2.19
N GLU A 128 -15.47 1.45 2.12
CA GLU A 128 -15.95 0.37 2.97
C GLU A 128 -14.86 -0.02 3.98
N PRO A 129 -15.19 -0.20 5.27
CA PRO A 129 -14.24 -0.75 6.24
C PRO A 129 -13.74 -2.13 5.83
N PHE A 130 -12.43 -2.37 6.00
CA PHE A 130 -11.80 -3.63 5.60
C PHE A 130 -10.76 -4.09 6.62
N SER A 131 -10.99 -5.28 7.20
CA SER A 131 -10.11 -5.91 8.20
C SER A 131 -9.29 -7.07 7.65
N GLY A 132 -9.52 -7.48 6.39
CA GLY A 132 -8.78 -8.56 5.76
C GLY A 132 -7.34 -8.18 5.39
N PRO A 133 -6.51 -9.19 5.04
CA PRO A 133 -5.20 -8.93 4.44
C PRO A 133 -5.37 -8.21 3.11
N LEU A 134 -4.52 -7.22 2.85
CA LEU A 134 -4.45 -6.50 1.58
C LEU A 134 -3.21 -6.93 0.80
N ARG A 135 -3.37 -7.16 -0.50
CA ARG A 135 -2.34 -7.79 -1.33
C ARG A 135 -1.54 -6.83 -2.20
N THR A 136 -1.89 -5.55 -2.20
CA THR A 136 -1.31 -4.56 -3.11
C THR A 136 -1.19 -3.20 -2.43
N THR A 137 -0.16 -2.44 -2.81
CA THR A 137 0.14 -1.08 -2.32
C THR A 137 0.24 -0.04 -3.43
N HIS A 138 -0.26 -0.36 -4.64
CA HIS A 138 -0.09 0.48 -5.83
C HIS A 138 -0.89 1.79 -5.80
N PHE A 139 -1.91 1.91 -4.95
CA PHE A 139 -2.72 3.13 -4.83
C PHE A 139 -3.44 3.24 -3.48
N TYR A 140 -2.82 3.94 -2.54
CA TYR A 140 -3.35 4.10 -1.19
C TYR A 140 -2.97 5.44 -0.57
N ALA A 141 -3.71 5.84 0.46
CA ALA A 141 -3.40 6.99 1.30
C ALA A 141 -3.21 6.57 2.75
N VAL A 142 -2.41 7.37 3.46
CA VAL A 142 -2.14 7.25 4.90
C VAL A 142 -2.51 8.56 5.58
N ASN A 143 -3.24 8.45 6.69
CA ASN A 143 -3.51 9.57 7.56
C ASN A 143 -2.28 9.86 8.44
N GLY A 144 -1.95 11.13 8.59
CA GLY A 144 -0.82 11.64 9.35
C GLY A 144 -0.80 11.14 10.79
N LYS A 145 -1.99 10.93 11.38
CA LYS A 145 -2.13 10.48 12.78
C LYS A 145 -1.53 9.10 13.05
N ILE A 146 -1.32 8.25 12.03
CA ILE A 146 -0.70 6.93 12.21
C ILE A 146 0.75 6.86 11.78
N LEU A 147 1.33 7.93 11.22
CA LEU A 147 2.69 7.89 10.69
C LEU A 147 3.70 7.46 11.73
N ASP A 148 3.59 7.94 12.97
CA ASP A 148 4.50 7.55 14.07
C ASP A 148 4.49 6.05 14.34
N ARG A 149 3.29 5.48 14.54
CA ARG A 149 3.10 4.04 14.79
C ARG A 149 3.53 3.19 13.59
N LEU A 150 3.19 3.64 12.39
CA LEU A 150 3.49 2.94 11.15
C LEU A 150 5.00 2.90 10.89
N VAL A 151 5.68 4.05 10.96
CA VAL A 151 7.13 4.13 10.76
C VAL A 151 7.87 3.30 11.81
N TRP A 152 7.47 3.41 13.08
CA TRP A 152 8.07 2.60 14.16
C TRP A 152 7.93 1.11 13.87
N PHE A 153 6.73 0.65 13.50
CA PHE A 153 6.48 -0.77 13.21
C PHE A 153 7.32 -1.27 12.03
N LEU A 154 7.41 -0.51 10.94
CA LEU A 154 8.21 -0.89 9.77
C LEU A 154 9.71 -0.94 10.06
N GLU A 155 10.22 -0.09 10.96
CA GLU A 155 11.61 -0.19 11.43
C GLU A 155 11.83 -1.45 12.28
N GLU A 156 10.88 -1.82 13.13
CA GLU A 156 10.96 -3.07 13.89
C GLU A 156 10.89 -4.30 12.99
N VAL A 157 10.07 -4.26 11.93
CA VAL A 157 10.03 -5.30 10.88
C VAL A 157 11.42 -5.51 10.26
N LYS A 158 12.21 -4.45 10.05
CA LYS A 158 13.58 -4.58 9.53
C LYS A 158 14.58 -5.14 10.52
N ARG A 159 14.35 -4.96 11.83
CA ARG A 159 15.28 -5.38 12.90
C ARG A 159 15.10 -6.83 13.31
N ARG A 160 13.88 -7.35 13.17
CA ARG A 160 13.55 -8.73 13.53
C ARG A 160 14.11 -9.72 12.50
N PRO A 161 14.32 -10.98 12.87
CA PRO A 161 14.70 -12.01 11.90
C PRO A 161 13.56 -12.32 10.91
N PRO A 162 13.86 -12.85 9.72
CA PRO A 162 12.85 -13.39 8.79
C PRO A 162 11.89 -14.36 9.48
N GLY A 163 10.60 -14.27 9.13
CA GLY A 163 9.56 -15.15 9.67
C GLY A 163 9.16 -14.88 11.13
N HIS A 164 9.64 -13.79 11.75
CA HIS A 164 9.25 -13.41 13.11
C HIS A 164 7.72 -13.29 13.23
N PRO A 165 7.08 -13.82 14.31
CA PRO A 165 5.62 -13.83 14.46
C PRO A 165 5.01 -12.43 14.49
N ASP A 166 5.72 -11.45 15.03
CA ASP A 166 5.27 -10.05 15.05
C ASP A 166 5.57 -9.28 13.74
N GLY A 167 6.13 -9.96 12.75
CA GLY A 167 6.56 -9.44 11.47
C GLY A 167 8.06 -9.16 11.43
N GLY A 168 8.77 -9.86 10.54
CA GLY A 168 10.16 -9.61 10.13
C GLY A 168 10.25 -9.24 8.64
N PRO A 169 11.45 -9.13 8.05
CA PRO A 169 11.63 -8.69 6.66
C PRO A 169 10.70 -9.42 5.67
N MET A 170 9.84 -8.66 4.99
CA MET A 170 8.76 -9.18 4.14
C MET A 170 8.33 -8.15 3.10
N HIS A 171 7.36 -8.49 2.25
CA HIS A 171 6.72 -7.54 1.34
C HIS A 171 5.98 -6.44 2.13
N ILE A 172 5.94 -5.22 1.58
CA ILE A 172 5.34 -4.07 2.25
C ILE A 172 3.83 -4.25 2.51
N ASP A 173 3.11 -4.89 1.59
CA ASP A 173 1.69 -5.25 1.75
C ASP A 173 1.46 -6.20 2.94
N GLY A 174 2.35 -7.17 3.13
CA GLY A 174 2.40 -8.09 4.26
C GLY A 174 2.67 -7.36 5.55
N ALA A 175 3.59 -6.38 5.54
CA ALA A 175 3.90 -5.58 6.72
C ALA A 175 2.70 -4.72 7.15
N TYR A 176 2.03 -4.04 6.21
CA TYR A 176 0.80 -3.28 6.50
C TYR A 176 -0.32 -4.20 7.01
N SER A 177 -0.51 -5.35 6.38
CA SER A 177 -1.51 -6.34 6.82
C SER A 177 -1.20 -6.89 8.22
N THR A 178 0.07 -7.11 8.53
CA THR A 178 0.54 -7.54 9.86
C THR A 178 0.24 -6.48 10.91
N LEU A 179 0.63 -5.22 10.66
CA LEU A 179 0.30 -4.10 11.54
C LEU A 179 -1.21 -4.02 11.80
N ARG A 180 -2.02 -4.02 10.74
CA ARG A 180 -3.49 -3.92 10.85
C ARG A 180 -4.09 -5.09 11.64
N SER A 181 -3.61 -6.32 11.41
CA SER A 181 -4.12 -7.49 12.14
C SER A 181 -3.80 -7.48 13.63
N GLN A 182 -2.63 -6.95 14.01
CA GLN A 182 -2.20 -6.83 15.41
C GLN A 182 -2.83 -5.64 16.13
N ASN A 183 -3.42 -4.71 15.38
CA ASN A 183 -3.92 -3.44 15.89
C ASN A 183 -5.32 -3.16 15.33
N PRO A 184 -6.37 -3.83 15.84
CA PRO A 184 -7.74 -3.72 15.33
C PRO A 184 -8.35 -2.32 15.45
N ASP A 185 -7.72 -1.43 16.22
CA ASP A 185 -8.07 -0.02 16.32
C ASP A 185 -7.69 0.78 15.05
N ILE A 186 -6.83 0.23 14.18
CA ILE A 186 -6.47 0.85 12.90
C ILE A 186 -7.62 0.70 11.91
N VAL A 187 -8.27 1.81 11.59
CA VAL A 187 -9.36 1.93 10.64
C VAL A 187 -8.82 1.96 9.22
N THR A 188 -9.03 0.86 8.50
CA THR A 188 -8.71 0.75 7.08
C THR A 188 -9.96 0.75 6.23
N LEU A 189 -9.98 1.59 5.20
CA LEU A 189 -11.03 1.66 4.19
C LEU A 189 -10.51 1.18 2.84
N ILE A 190 -11.38 0.56 2.04
CA ILE A 190 -11.15 0.25 0.63
C ILE A 190 -12.21 0.91 -0.25
N ALA A 191 -11.86 1.31 -1.45
CA ALA A 191 -12.79 1.93 -2.39
C ALA A 191 -13.67 0.90 -3.10
N SER A 192 -14.97 1.19 -3.21
CA SER A 192 -15.93 0.33 -3.89
C SER A 192 -16.75 1.20 -4.87
N PRO A 193 -16.54 1.05 -6.20
CA PRO A 193 -15.67 0.09 -6.87
C PRO A 193 -14.17 0.40 -6.71
N ASN A 194 -13.31 -0.54 -7.11
CA ASN A 194 -11.88 -0.29 -7.27
C ASN A 194 -11.63 0.92 -8.19
N LEU A 195 -10.75 1.82 -7.77
CA LEU A 195 -10.43 3.08 -8.44
C LEU A 195 -9.04 3.11 -9.09
N GLY A 196 -8.29 2.02 -9.01
CA GLY A 196 -7.05 1.87 -9.77
C GLY A 196 -6.53 0.44 -9.86
N SER A 197 -6.01 0.11 -11.03
CA SER A 197 -5.46 -1.21 -11.35
C SER A 197 -3.99 -1.11 -11.73
N GLN A 198 -3.25 -2.21 -11.59
CA GLN A 198 -1.87 -2.30 -12.05
C GLN A 198 -1.83 -2.59 -13.55
N GLN A 199 -0.89 -1.97 -14.26
CA GLN A 199 -0.67 -2.17 -15.69
C GLN A 199 0.68 -2.84 -15.95
N SER A 200 0.69 -3.86 -16.80
CA SER A 200 1.92 -4.38 -17.36
C SER A 200 2.46 -3.44 -18.45
N SER A 201 3.78 -3.34 -18.54
CA SER A 201 4.48 -2.62 -19.61
C SER A 201 5.14 -3.59 -20.59
N ARG A 202 5.52 -3.10 -21.78
CA ARG A 202 6.28 -3.89 -22.76
C ARG A 202 7.64 -4.34 -22.22
N SER A 203 8.28 -3.52 -21.39
CA SER A 203 9.55 -3.86 -20.75
C SER A 203 9.38 -5.02 -19.77
N ASP A 204 8.27 -5.09 -19.02
CA ASP A 204 7.98 -6.21 -18.12
C ASP A 204 7.84 -7.54 -18.88
N ILE A 205 7.34 -7.48 -20.11
CA ILE A 205 7.16 -8.65 -20.99
C ILE A 205 8.47 -9.04 -21.70
N ALA A 206 9.26 -8.04 -22.11
CA ALA A 206 10.48 -8.25 -22.89
C ALA A 206 11.69 -8.65 -22.04
N SER A 207 11.77 -8.18 -20.80
CA SER A 207 12.76 -8.66 -19.83
C SER A 207 12.15 -9.82 -19.05
N ASN A 208 12.52 -11.06 -19.36
CA ASN A 208 12.17 -12.23 -18.55
C ASN A 208 12.45 -11.98 -17.06
N ALA A 209 11.39 -11.68 -16.30
CA ALA A 209 11.12 -12.08 -14.93
C ALA A 209 12.29 -12.02 -13.91
N TRP A 210 12.82 -10.83 -13.58
CA TRP A 210 13.58 -10.67 -12.33
C TRP A 210 12.95 -9.68 -11.34
N PHE A 211 11.99 -8.85 -11.77
CA PHE A 211 11.30 -7.87 -10.89
C PHE A 211 9.76 -7.91 -10.99
N ASP A 212 9.18 -8.31 -12.13
CA ASP A 212 7.75 -8.09 -12.41
C ASP A 212 6.82 -9.28 -12.10
N ARG A 213 7.14 -10.06 -11.05
CA ARG A 213 6.18 -11.03 -10.50
C ARG A 213 5.94 -10.73 -9.02
N LEU A 214 4.97 -9.85 -8.75
CA LEU A 214 4.13 -10.05 -7.57
C LEU A 214 2.88 -10.75 -8.10
N PRO A 215 2.74 -12.07 -7.86
CA PRO A 215 1.94 -12.45 -6.70
C PRO A 215 2.35 -13.76 -6.00
N VAL A 216 1.76 -13.93 -4.83
CA VAL A 216 1.48 -15.16 -4.06
C VAL A 216 2.42 -15.49 -2.90
N PHE A 217 1.81 -15.30 -1.73
CA PHE A 217 2.13 -15.78 -0.39
C PHE A 217 2.69 -17.21 -0.31
N MET A 218 3.73 -17.37 0.50
CA MET A 218 3.93 -18.45 1.51
C MET A 218 4.75 -17.77 2.63
N GLU A 219 4.20 -17.45 3.80
CA GLU A 219 4.08 -18.23 5.06
C GLU A 219 3.68 -17.18 6.14
N MET A 220 2.83 -17.35 7.16
CA MET A 220 2.34 -18.52 7.89
C MET A 220 0.90 -18.31 8.38
N ALA A 221 -0.01 -19.20 8.00
CA ALA A 221 -1.25 -19.45 8.74
C ALA A 221 -1.04 -20.44 9.91
N SER A 222 0.06 -20.31 10.67
CA SER A 222 0.36 -21.21 11.79
C SER A 222 -0.22 -20.75 13.14
N LEU A 223 -0.78 -19.54 13.24
CA LEU A 223 -1.35 -19.05 14.51
C LEU A 223 -2.85 -19.28 14.68
N ALA A 224 -3.56 -19.79 13.67
CA ALA A 224 -5.01 -20.05 13.76
C ALA A 224 -5.40 -21.51 14.05
N ARG A 225 -4.45 -22.47 14.11
CA ARG A 225 -4.77 -23.88 14.40
C ARG A 225 -4.59 -24.29 15.87
N THR A 226 -3.84 -23.55 16.66
CA THR A 226 -3.58 -23.94 18.07
C THR A 226 -4.70 -23.49 19.02
N GLY A 227 -5.50 -22.47 18.66
CA GLY A 227 -6.61 -22.00 19.50
C GLY A 227 -7.91 -22.80 19.38
N LYS A 228 -8.13 -23.50 18.25
CA LYS A 228 -9.40 -24.20 17.98
C LYS A 228 -9.41 -25.66 18.44
N GLN A 229 -8.26 -26.25 18.78
CA GLN A 229 -8.19 -27.61 19.36
C GLN A 229 -8.27 -27.61 20.89
N LEU A 230 -7.98 -26.48 21.56
CA LEU A 230 -8.10 -26.36 23.01
C LEU A 230 -9.54 -26.02 23.46
N LEU A 231 -10.39 -25.51 22.58
CA LEU A 231 -11.80 -25.21 22.89
C LEU A 231 -12.76 -26.37 22.64
N THR A 232 -12.35 -27.40 21.89
CA THR A 232 -13.15 -28.63 21.68
C THR A 232 -12.79 -29.78 22.64
N ALA A 233 -11.67 -29.67 23.38
CA ALA A 233 -11.25 -30.68 24.36
C ALA A 233 -11.78 -30.43 25.79
N GLY A 234 -12.54 -29.36 26.01
CA GLY A 234 -12.98 -28.92 27.36
C GLY A 234 -14.42 -29.28 27.76
N SER A 235 -15.18 -30.03 26.95
CA SER A 235 -16.59 -30.32 27.22
C SER A 235 -16.87 -31.82 27.30
N PHE A 236 -16.31 -32.49 28.31
CA PHE A 236 -16.88 -33.70 28.92
C PHE A 236 -16.48 -33.75 30.39
N ARG A 237 -17.41 -33.37 31.26
CA ARG A 237 -17.58 -33.89 32.62
C ARG A 237 -19.06 -34.13 32.82
#